data_AF-A0AAE8AAX7-F1
#
_entry.id   AF-A0AAE8AAX7-F1
#
_cell.length_a   1.000
_cell.length_b   1.000
_cell.length_c   1.000
_cell.angle_alpha   90.00
_cell.angle_beta   90.00
_cell.angle_gamma   90.00
#
_symmetry.space_group_name_H-M   'P 1'
#
loop_
_entity.id
_entity.type
_entity.pdbx_description
1 polymer ?
#
loop_
_entity_poly.entity_id
_entity_poly.type
_entity_poly.pdbx_seq_one_letter_code
_entity_poly.pdbx_strand_id
1 'polypeptide(L)'
;MNIKLYIIGANNDDKGSQLEELTTSILKRQGYKNISTNAIYSGGSEIDAIATHINRLGVNDIEYPIICECKAHNKPININDWLKFIGKIYLEKLNNSHTVGLMIALSGANGNVIGSYNDIKKHQFVHLIANDDLVSLLIEEFSLLHPDYIEKYILQYTSKKIAEIGLVYYSKCVYWVVNFIEGGFTLLTHNIETLNRTDLDNLLPLLHSNTTFSNYIDIQAEYTAINRRSTIDKLALSILMDEEQALSIEQLIKKTQNVATDSYREFSISEFASILMENKFIQNNSGMYSLISIENIDFIEFYRYIFTNTVPLYILSRNLYLRMIDEQLLERICKIQCCIKIPEEKKKDCVFLLQHSPSALSYAINEDEDITRYRSPNGNTLADNIDKGHTDWFLHKIINAFIQDYHNQTLHKLYLDDYEISSICINLALEIVKDKHDKKLINDRKELHLAHLSGEEYRNQVVLVAKLPE
;
A
#
# COMPACT_ATOMS: atom_id res chain seq x y z
N MET A 1 15.84 -7.16 -4.44
CA MET A 1 15.75 -5.70 -4.58
C MET A 1 16.96 -5.11 -3.87
N ASN A 2 17.76 -4.24 -4.48
CA ASN A 2 18.87 -3.60 -3.76
C ASN A 2 18.29 -2.41 -2.97
N ILE A 3 18.27 -2.51 -1.64
CA ILE A 3 17.76 -1.46 -0.76
C ILE A 3 18.90 -0.49 -0.51
N LYS A 4 18.69 0.78 -0.84
CA LYS A 4 19.71 1.82 -0.59
C LYS A 4 19.60 2.35 0.83
N LEU A 5 20.72 2.32 1.55
CA LEU A 5 20.84 2.96 2.87
C LEU A 5 21.31 4.41 2.74
N TYR A 6 20.58 5.32 3.39
CA TYR A 6 20.89 6.73 3.58
C TYR A 6 21.20 6.99 5.05
N ILE A 7 22.46 7.19 5.39
CA ILE A 7 22.84 7.77 6.68
C ILE A 7 22.81 9.28 6.50
N ILE A 8 22.03 9.99 7.30
CA ILE A 8 21.87 11.45 7.20
C ILE A 8 22.45 12.15 8.42
N GLY A 9 22.77 13.43 8.31
CA GLY A 9 23.30 14.25 9.40
C GLY A 9 23.25 15.74 9.06
N ALA A 10 23.36 16.60 10.07
CA ALA A 10 23.28 18.05 9.91
C ALA A 10 24.43 18.62 9.04
N ASN A 11 25.58 17.95 9.05
CA ASN A 11 26.75 18.24 8.23
C ASN A 11 27.56 16.94 8.01
N ASN A 12 28.70 17.03 7.30
CA ASN A 12 29.52 15.85 7.00
C ASN A 12 30.13 15.20 8.25
N ASP A 13 30.43 15.97 9.29
CA ASP A 13 31.03 15.47 10.53
C ASP A 13 29.99 14.70 11.36
N ASP A 14 28.78 15.25 11.48
CA ASP A 14 27.65 14.56 12.10
C ASP A 14 27.33 13.28 11.32
N LYS A 15 27.27 13.33 9.99
CA LYS A 15 27.04 12.13 9.16
C LYS A 15 28.11 11.04 9.39
N GLY A 16 29.37 11.43 9.53
CA GLY A 16 30.45 10.51 9.92
C GLY A 16 30.20 9.91 11.31
N SER A 17 29.88 10.76 12.28
CA SER A 17 29.54 10.37 13.65
C SER A 17 28.35 9.40 13.70
N GLN A 18 27.31 9.60 12.89
CA GLN A 18 26.16 8.68 12.80
C GLN A 18 26.57 7.28 12.33
N LEU A 19 27.49 7.18 11.36
CA LEU A 19 28.01 5.89 10.88
C LEU A 19 28.89 5.21 11.93
N GLU A 20 29.72 5.97 12.65
CA GLU A 20 30.52 5.47 13.76
C GLU A 20 29.63 4.95 14.90
N GLU A 21 28.61 5.70 15.28
CA GLU A 21 27.63 5.28 16.29
C GLU A 21 26.91 3.98 15.87
N LEU A 22 26.46 3.90 14.61
CA LEU A 22 25.86 2.68 14.08
C LEU A 22 26.83 1.49 14.18
N THR A 23 28.08 1.71 13.79
CA THR A 23 29.15 0.70 13.86
C THR A 23 29.33 0.20 15.29
N THR A 24 29.40 1.09 16.27
CA THR A 24 29.54 0.69 17.68
C THR A 24 28.32 -0.09 18.18
N SER A 25 27.10 0.25 17.75
CA SER A 25 25.88 -0.48 18.10
C SER A 25 25.93 -1.91 17.58
N ILE A 26 26.30 -2.08 16.30
CA ILE A 26 26.43 -3.38 15.64
C ILE A 26 27.47 -4.25 16.36
N LEU A 27 28.67 -3.71 16.62
CA LEU A 27 29.72 -4.44 17.33
C LEU A 27 29.26 -4.86 18.73
N LYS A 28 28.58 -3.98 19.46
CA LYS A 28 28.08 -4.30 20.79
C LYS A 28 27.07 -5.46 20.76
N ARG A 29 26.15 -5.47 19.79
CA ARG A 29 25.16 -6.54 19.63
C ARG A 29 25.79 -7.87 19.23
N GLN A 30 26.85 -7.85 18.44
CA GLN A 30 27.61 -9.04 18.08
C GLN A 30 28.50 -9.57 19.21
N GLY A 31 28.47 -8.95 20.40
CA GLY A 31 29.14 -9.44 21.60
C GLY A 31 30.57 -8.93 21.80
N TYR A 32 31.01 -7.96 20.99
CA TYR A 32 32.30 -7.31 21.18
C TYR A 32 32.30 -6.43 22.44
N LYS A 33 33.48 -6.29 23.06
CA LYS A 33 33.71 -5.54 24.30
C LYS A 33 34.66 -4.37 24.09
N ASN A 34 34.82 -3.53 25.12
CA ASN A 34 35.76 -2.39 25.14
C ASN A 34 35.62 -1.47 23.92
N ILE A 35 34.38 -1.13 23.58
CA ILE A 35 34.08 -0.35 22.39
C ILE A 35 34.28 1.14 22.68
N SER A 36 35.09 1.81 21.87
CA SER A 36 35.26 3.27 21.93
C SER A 36 35.45 3.86 20.54
N THR A 37 35.03 5.12 20.36
CA THR A 37 35.25 5.90 19.14
C THR A 37 36.47 6.83 19.27
N ASN A 38 37.01 7.29 18.14
CA ASN A 38 38.08 8.30 18.06
C ASN A 38 39.32 7.97 18.90
N ALA A 39 39.84 6.74 18.77
CA ALA A 39 41.00 6.29 19.52
C ALA A 39 42.30 6.69 18.80
N ILE A 40 43.24 7.28 19.54
CA ILE A 40 44.56 7.66 19.03
C ILE A 40 45.57 6.54 19.35
N TYR A 41 46.18 5.98 18.31
CA TYR A 41 47.14 4.88 18.42
C TYR A 41 48.58 5.30 18.08
N SER A 42 49.49 4.34 18.22
CA SER A 42 50.93 4.47 17.98
C SER A 42 51.21 5.18 16.65
N GLY A 43 52.02 6.25 16.70
CA GLY A 43 52.32 7.08 15.52
C GLY A 43 51.30 8.18 15.21
N GLY A 44 50.35 8.45 16.10
CA GLY A 44 49.38 9.56 15.97
C GLY A 44 48.26 9.28 14.98
N SER A 45 48.01 8.00 14.66
CA SER A 45 46.93 7.60 13.77
C SER A 45 45.61 7.55 14.53
N GLU A 46 44.61 8.26 14.02
CA GLU A 46 43.23 8.22 14.49
C GLU A 46 42.50 7.00 13.92
N ILE A 47 41.79 6.28 14.78
CA ILE A 47 40.94 5.14 14.43
C ILE A 47 39.51 5.46 14.85
N ASP A 48 38.59 5.37 13.90
CA ASP A 48 37.21 5.84 14.05
C ASP A 48 36.45 5.05 15.14
N ALA A 49 36.63 3.73 15.18
CA ALA A 49 36.15 2.89 16.29
C ALA A 49 37.06 1.70 16.57
N ILE A 50 37.12 1.29 17.84
CA ILE A 50 37.82 0.07 18.26
C ILE A 50 36.91 -0.82 19.10
N ALA A 51 37.21 -2.12 19.10
CA ALA A 51 36.56 -3.09 19.94
C ALA A 51 37.49 -4.29 20.23
N THR A 52 37.06 -5.18 21.11
CA THR A 52 37.79 -6.42 21.41
C THR A 52 36.83 -7.59 21.35
N HIS A 53 37.16 -8.60 20.56
CA HIS A 53 36.52 -9.91 20.63
C HIS A 53 37.33 -10.82 21.54
N ILE A 54 36.66 -11.47 22.50
CA ILE A 54 37.33 -12.36 23.46
C ILE A 54 36.88 -13.78 23.20
N ASN A 55 37.82 -14.64 22.79
CA ASN A 55 37.59 -16.07 22.67
C ASN A 55 38.22 -16.80 23.85
N ARG A 56 37.39 -17.52 24.60
CA ARG A 56 37.85 -18.37 25.70
C ARG A 56 38.36 -19.70 25.15
N LEU A 57 39.65 -19.95 25.32
CA LEU A 57 40.30 -21.22 24.96
C LEU A 57 40.77 -21.90 26.24
N GLY A 58 39.91 -22.77 26.78
CA GLY A 58 40.12 -23.45 28.05
C GLY A 58 40.04 -22.48 29.24
N VAL A 59 41.18 -22.26 29.89
CA VAL A 59 41.31 -21.33 31.04
C VAL A 59 41.82 -19.94 30.65
N ASN A 60 42.25 -19.75 29.40
CA ASN A 60 42.81 -18.48 28.91
C ASN A 60 41.83 -17.78 27.99
N ASP A 61 41.80 -16.45 28.08
CA ASP A 61 41.10 -15.58 27.15
C ASP A 61 42.11 -15.09 26.10
N ILE A 62 41.79 -15.30 24.82
CA ILE A 62 42.54 -14.70 23.72
C ILE A 62 41.76 -13.50 23.21
N GLU A 63 42.43 -12.35 23.26
CA GLU A 63 41.90 -11.09 22.76
C GLU A 63 42.22 -10.91 21.28
N TYR A 64 41.20 -10.57 20.51
CA TYR A 64 41.27 -10.19 19.11
C TYR A 64 40.88 -8.72 19.01
N PRO A 65 41.86 -7.80 18.97
CA PRO A 65 41.58 -6.38 18.79
C PRO A 65 40.97 -6.13 17.42
N ILE A 66 39.93 -5.30 17.39
CA ILE A 66 39.24 -4.87 16.19
C ILE A 66 39.48 -3.38 16.01
N ILE A 67 39.97 -3.00 14.85
CA ILE A 67 40.09 -1.59 14.45
C ILE A 67 39.16 -1.30 13.28
N CYS A 68 38.41 -0.21 13.37
CA CYS A 68 37.40 0.13 12.38
C CYS A 68 37.73 1.48 11.73
N GLU A 69 37.51 1.55 10.42
CA GLU A 69 37.52 2.80 9.66
C GLU A 69 36.16 2.96 8.99
N CYS A 70 35.52 4.11 9.21
CA CYS A 70 34.20 4.45 8.70
C CYS A 70 34.32 5.52 7.60
N LYS A 71 33.61 5.31 6.49
CA LYS A 71 33.54 6.27 5.37
C LYS A 71 32.10 6.49 4.94
N ALA A 72 31.50 7.58 5.43
CA ALA A 72 30.13 8.01 5.14
C ALA A 72 30.00 8.90 3.88
N HIS A 73 30.89 8.72 2.90
CA HIS A 73 30.87 9.50 1.66
C HIS A 73 29.82 9.01 0.67
N ASN A 74 29.37 9.90 -0.21
CA ASN A 74 28.45 9.59 -1.32
C ASN A 74 29.15 8.89 -2.50
N LYS A 75 30.49 8.79 -2.46
CA LYS A 75 31.29 8.11 -3.48
C LYS A 75 31.94 6.87 -2.87
N PRO A 76 32.12 5.79 -3.66
CA PRO A 76 32.84 4.61 -3.20
C PRO A 76 34.25 4.96 -2.72
N ILE A 77 34.75 4.22 -1.73
CA ILE A 77 36.13 4.38 -1.26
C ILE A 77 37.12 4.09 -2.39
N ASN A 78 38.21 4.86 -2.41
CA ASN A 78 39.25 4.72 -3.42
C ASN A 78 40.47 3.95 -2.87
N ILE A 79 41.42 3.64 -3.76
CA ILE A 79 42.59 2.83 -3.41
C ILE A 79 43.51 3.51 -2.39
N ASN A 80 43.54 4.85 -2.34
CA ASN A 80 44.37 5.55 -1.36
C ASN A 80 43.79 5.41 0.05
N ASP A 81 42.48 5.52 0.21
CA ASP A 81 41.80 5.30 1.50
C ASP A 81 42.02 3.87 1.98
N TRP A 82 41.90 2.91 1.06
CA TRP A 82 42.16 1.50 1.33
C TRP A 82 43.60 1.24 1.78
N LEU A 83 44.60 1.71 1.05
CA LEU A 83 46.01 1.48 1.39
C LEU A 83 46.40 2.15 2.71
N LYS A 84 45.85 3.34 3.02
CA LYS A 84 46.03 3.98 4.33
C LYS A 84 45.50 3.09 5.45
N PHE A 85 44.30 2.53 5.28
CA PHE A 85 43.73 1.64 6.29
C PHE A 85 44.52 0.33 6.45
N ILE A 86 44.94 -0.29 5.35
CA ILE A 86 45.83 -1.47 5.41
C ILE A 86 47.14 -1.15 6.14
N GLY A 87 47.71 0.03 5.92
CA GLY A 87 48.88 0.51 6.66
C GLY A 87 48.64 0.60 8.18
N LYS A 88 47.48 1.15 8.60
CA LYS A 88 47.08 1.19 10.02
C LYS A 88 47.00 -0.21 10.62
N ILE A 89 46.32 -1.14 9.93
CA ILE A 89 46.22 -2.55 10.39
C ILE A 89 47.61 -3.19 10.50
N TYR A 90 48.48 -2.98 9.52
CA TYR A 90 49.82 -3.56 9.52
C TYR A 90 50.61 -3.12 10.76
N LEU A 91 50.58 -1.82 11.10
CA LEU A 91 51.25 -1.30 12.30
C LEU A 91 50.67 -1.91 13.58
N GLU A 92 49.36 -2.00 13.71
CA GLU A 92 48.72 -2.61 14.90
C GLU A 92 48.96 -4.11 14.99
N LYS A 93 49.14 -4.81 13.87
CA LYS A 93 49.51 -6.23 13.86
C LYS A 93 50.93 -6.49 14.34
N LEU A 94 51.84 -5.51 14.25
CA LEU A 94 53.17 -5.61 14.86
C LEU A 94 53.07 -5.62 16.40
N ASN A 95 52.06 -4.97 16.97
CA ASN A 95 51.79 -4.97 18.41
C ASN A 95 51.00 -6.22 18.85
N ASN A 96 49.95 -6.57 18.11
CA ASN A 96 49.16 -7.77 18.36
C ASN A 96 48.82 -8.49 17.04
N SER A 97 49.42 -9.67 16.83
CA SER A 97 49.23 -10.45 15.60
C SER A 97 47.77 -10.87 15.32
N HIS A 98 46.90 -10.86 16.34
CA HIS A 98 45.48 -11.16 16.23
C HIS A 98 44.60 -9.98 15.82
N THR A 99 45.16 -8.78 15.62
CA THR A 99 44.38 -7.61 15.19
C THR A 99 43.69 -7.84 13.85
N VAL A 100 42.42 -7.47 13.79
CA VAL A 100 41.55 -7.51 12.61
C VAL A 100 41.06 -6.10 12.28
N GLY A 101 41.07 -5.73 11.00
CA GLY A 101 40.53 -4.47 10.52
C GLY A 101 39.14 -4.61 9.89
N LEU A 102 38.24 -3.68 10.20
CA LEU A 102 36.93 -3.53 9.57
C LEU A 102 36.85 -2.17 8.83
N MET A 103 36.79 -2.19 7.50
CA MET A 103 36.49 -1.00 6.70
C MET A 103 34.98 -0.96 6.43
N ILE A 104 34.31 0.10 6.86
CA ILE A 104 32.87 0.29 6.71
C ILE A 104 32.61 1.45 5.76
N ALA A 105 32.03 1.17 4.60
CA ALA A 105 31.86 2.14 3.54
C ALA A 105 30.40 2.23 3.09
N LEU A 106 29.77 3.39 3.35
CA LEU A 106 28.36 3.62 3.01
C LEU A 106 28.07 3.46 1.51
N SER A 107 28.95 4.00 0.65
CA SER A 107 28.81 3.91 -0.81
C SER A 107 29.64 2.77 -1.43
N GLY A 108 30.06 1.80 -0.61
CA GLY A 108 30.89 0.67 -1.05
C GLY A 108 32.29 1.09 -1.50
N ALA A 109 32.90 0.27 -2.36
CA ALA A 109 34.29 0.43 -2.81
C ALA A 109 34.40 0.32 -4.33
N ASN A 110 35.37 1.03 -4.92
CA ASN A 110 35.60 0.97 -6.36
C ASN A 110 36.31 -0.34 -6.79
N GLY A 111 36.36 -0.59 -8.10
CA GLY A 111 36.92 -1.84 -8.65
C GLY A 111 38.37 -2.14 -8.24
N ASN A 112 39.20 -1.10 -8.06
CA ASN A 112 40.60 -1.28 -7.61
C ASN A 112 40.67 -1.77 -6.17
N VAL A 113 39.84 -1.21 -5.29
CA VAL A 113 39.75 -1.65 -3.89
C VAL A 113 39.19 -3.07 -3.81
N ILE A 114 38.14 -3.38 -4.58
CA ILE A 114 37.57 -4.74 -4.62
C ILE A 114 38.59 -5.77 -5.12
N GLY A 115 39.37 -5.43 -6.16
CA GLY A 115 40.48 -6.28 -6.63
C GLY A 115 41.50 -6.55 -5.52
N SER A 116 41.99 -5.50 -4.87
CA SER A 116 42.93 -5.62 -3.75
C SER A 116 42.37 -6.41 -2.57
N TYR A 117 41.12 -6.17 -2.19
CA TYR A 117 40.45 -6.89 -1.11
C TYR A 117 40.32 -8.39 -1.42
N ASN A 118 39.96 -8.75 -2.65
CA ASN A 118 39.84 -10.15 -3.05
C ASN A 118 41.17 -10.92 -2.97
N ASP A 119 42.30 -10.26 -3.21
CA ASP A 119 43.62 -10.87 -3.09
C ASP A 119 44.01 -11.15 -1.63
N ILE A 120 43.59 -10.28 -0.70
CA ILE A 120 44.02 -10.33 0.70
C ILE A 120 42.99 -10.92 1.67
N LYS A 121 41.70 -10.96 1.32
CA LYS A 121 40.61 -11.45 2.20
C LYS A 121 40.83 -12.88 2.70
N LYS A 122 41.55 -13.71 1.92
CA LYS A 122 41.93 -15.09 2.29
C LYS A 122 42.77 -15.17 3.56
N HIS A 123 43.44 -14.08 3.94
CA HIS A 123 44.25 -13.99 5.16
C HIS A 123 43.43 -13.58 6.39
N GLN A 124 42.13 -13.27 6.24
CA GLN A 124 41.16 -13.04 7.32
C GLN A 124 41.54 -11.98 8.37
N PHE A 125 42.46 -11.06 8.04
CA PHE A 125 42.83 -9.96 8.95
C PHE A 125 42.16 -8.63 8.60
N VAL A 126 41.40 -8.58 7.50
CA VAL A 126 40.68 -7.39 7.07
C VAL A 126 39.35 -7.78 6.43
N HIS A 127 38.31 -7.03 6.75
CA HIS A 127 36.98 -7.16 6.16
C HIS A 127 36.50 -5.81 5.63
N LEU A 128 35.80 -5.85 4.51
CA LEU A 128 35.11 -4.71 3.92
C LEU A 128 33.60 -4.93 4.09
N ILE A 129 32.94 -4.00 4.76
CA ILE A 129 31.48 -3.96 4.96
C ILE A 129 30.95 -2.81 4.10
N ALA A 130 30.10 -3.13 3.13
CA ALA A 130 29.51 -2.18 2.19
C ALA A 130 28.02 -1.94 2.49
N ASN A 131 27.33 -1.19 1.61
CA ASN A 131 25.92 -0.82 1.78
C ASN A 131 25.01 -2.03 2.05
N ASP A 132 25.09 -3.05 1.21
CA ASP A 132 24.24 -4.26 1.30
C ASP A 132 24.46 -5.01 2.63
N ASP A 133 25.71 -5.03 3.13
CA ASP A 133 26.03 -5.64 4.42
C ASP A 133 25.43 -4.83 5.58
N LEU A 134 25.53 -3.50 5.53
CA LEU A 134 24.93 -2.61 6.53
C LEU A 134 23.40 -2.72 6.54
N VAL A 135 22.77 -2.80 5.37
CA VAL A 135 21.33 -3.02 5.22
C VAL A 135 20.93 -4.34 5.88
N SER A 136 21.67 -5.41 5.61
CA SER A 136 21.40 -6.73 6.19
C SER A 136 21.48 -6.68 7.73
N LEU A 137 22.50 -6.00 8.26
CA LEU A 137 22.66 -5.80 9.70
C LEU A 137 21.53 -4.97 10.30
N LEU A 138 21.07 -3.90 9.63
CA LEU A 138 19.95 -3.09 10.08
C LEU A 138 18.62 -3.86 10.06
N ILE A 139 18.41 -4.71 9.05
CA ILE A 139 17.23 -5.59 8.96
C ILE A 139 17.17 -6.50 10.18
N GLU A 140 18.29 -7.13 10.54
CA GLU A 140 18.37 -7.97 11.74
C GLU A 140 18.23 -7.14 13.02
N GLU A 141 18.91 -5.99 13.10
CA GLU A 141 18.98 -5.16 14.30
C GLU A 141 17.61 -4.60 14.71
N PHE A 142 16.85 -4.13 13.72
CA PHE A 142 15.56 -3.47 13.90
C PHE A 142 14.36 -4.36 13.52
N SER A 143 14.60 -5.63 13.17
CA SER A 143 13.56 -6.56 12.73
C SER A 143 12.69 -5.98 11.61
N LEU A 144 13.35 -5.40 10.60
CA LEU A 144 12.68 -4.65 9.54
C LEU A 144 11.79 -5.55 8.67
N LEU A 145 10.64 -5.02 8.27
CA LEU A 145 9.71 -5.72 7.39
C LEU A 145 10.24 -5.82 5.94
N HIS A 146 9.81 -6.84 5.21
CA HIS A 146 10.22 -7.01 3.82
C HIS A 146 9.62 -5.91 2.92
N PRO A 147 10.35 -5.37 1.92
CA PRO A 147 9.88 -4.28 1.05
C PRO A 147 8.52 -4.51 0.40
N ASP A 148 8.17 -5.74 0.04
CA ASP A 148 6.85 -6.09 -0.52
C ASP A 148 5.68 -5.72 0.41
N TYR A 149 5.88 -5.74 1.73
CA TYR A 149 4.87 -5.27 2.69
C TYR A 149 4.75 -3.75 2.66
N ILE A 150 5.87 -3.04 2.50
CA ILE A 150 5.90 -1.58 2.35
C ILE A 150 5.12 -1.19 1.10
N GLU A 151 5.41 -1.83 -0.04
CA GLU A 151 4.70 -1.58 -1.30
C GLU A 151 3.19 -1.79 -1.14
N LYS A 152 2.77 -2.94 -0.59
CA LYS A 152 1.35 -3.22 -0.33
C LYS A 152 0.69 -2.20 0.59
N TYR A 153 1.41 -1.71 1.59
CA TYR A 153 0.90 -0.68 2.49
C TYR A 153 0.72 0.66 1.78
N ILE A 154 1.73 1.11 1.03
CA ILE A 154 1.68 2.38 0.28
C ILE A 154 0.52 2.37 -0.72
N LEU A 155 0.32 1.25 -1.42
CA LEU A 155 -0.74 1.08 -2.42
C LEU A 155 -2.17 1.13 -1.84
N GLN A 156 -2.34 1.02 -0.52
CA GLN A 156 -3.64 1.24 0.13
C GLN A 156 -4.05 2.72 0.15
N TYR A 157 -3.07 3.63 0.11
CA TYR A 157 -3.28 5.06 0.27
C TYR A 157 -3.09 5.85 -1.02
N THR A 158 -2.29 5.34 -1.97
CA THR A 158 -1.97 6.08 -3.19
C THR A 158 -1.78 5.16 -4.39
N SER A 159 -2.14 5.66 -5.58
CA SER A 159 -1.90 5.01 -6.87
C SER A 159 -0.59 5.46 -7.53
N LYS A 160 0.20 6.32 -6.86
CA LYS A 160 1.52 6.76 -7.35
C LYS A 160 2.45 5.57 -7.50
N LYS A 161 3.23 5.54 -8.58
CA LYS A 161 4.17 4.44 -8.82
C LYS A 161 5.42 4.62 -7.97
N ILE A 162 5.86 3.55 -7.33
CA ILE A 162 7.07 3.56 -6.51
C ILE A 162 8.31 3.48 -7.41
N ALA A 163 9.22 4.42 -7.25
CA ALA A 163 10.53 4.45 -7.92
C ALA A 163 11.60 3.73 -7.09
N GLU A 164 11.62 3.96 -5.78
CA GLU A 164 12.63 3.43 -4.87
C GLU A 164 12.03 3.22 -3.47
N ILE A 165 12.42 2.11 -2.82
CA ILE A 165 12.22 1.88 -1.39
C ILE A 165 13.62 1.79 -0.77
N GLY A 166 13.93 2.74 0.12
CA GLY A 166 15.22 2.85 0.79
C GLY A 166 15.08 2.90 2.31
N LEU A 167 16.23 2.84 2.98
CA LEU A 167 16.34 2.99 4.44
C LEU A 167 17.02 4.30 4.78
N VAL A 168 16.52 4.99 5.79
CA VAL A 168 17.14 6.18 6.37
C VAL A 168 17.54 5.86 7.80
N TYR A 169 18.80 6.14 8.16
CA TYR A 169 19.31 6.03 9.52
C TYR A 169 19.72 7.40 10.05
N TYR A 170 19.22 7.74 11.24
CA TYR A 170 19.62 8.92 11.99
C TYR A 170 19.32 8.72 13.47
N SER A 171 20.25 9.13 14.34
CA SER A 171 20.04 9.16 15.80
C SER A 171 19.55 7.82 16.37
N LYS A 172 20.14 6.70 15.91
CA LYS A 172 19.81 5.31 16.31
C LYS A 172 18.41 4.84 15.94
N CYS A 173 17.74 5.58 15.05
CA CYS A 173 16.45 5.22 14.49
C CYS A 173 16.59 4.87 13.00
N VAL A 174 15.76 3.92 12.56
CA VAL A 174 15.63 3.53 11.16
C VAL A 174 14.23 3.87 10.66
N TYR A 175 14.18 4.42 9.45
CA TYR A 175 12.96 4.81 8.75
C TYR A 175 12.95 4.24 7.34
N TRP A 176 11.77 3.96 6.83
CA TRP A 176 11.58 3.69 5.41
C TRP A 176 11.39 5.00 4.67
N VAL A 177 12.05 5.14 3.53
CA VAL A 177 11.78 6.20 2.55
C VAL A 177 11.26 5.57 1.27
N VAL A 178 10.13 6.08 0.79
CA VAL A 178 9.51 5.61 -0.46
C VAL A 178 9.43 6.79 -1.41
N ASN A 179 10.16 6.72 -2.51
CA ASN A 179 10.20 7.77 -3.53
C ASN A 179 9.28 7.39 -4.70
N PHE A 180 8.54 8.35 -5.24
CA PHE A 180 7.58 8.12 -6.33
C PHE A 180 8.14 8.52 -7.69
N ILE A 181 7.73 7.81 -8.76
CA ILE A 181 8.15 8.11 -10.14
C ILE A 181 7.67 9.50 -10.56
N GLU A 182 6.44 9.86 -10.17
CA GLU A 182 5.83 11.15 -10.46
C GLU A 182 6.44 12.31 -9.64
N GLY A 183 7.39 12.01 -8.75
CA GLY A 183 8.04 12.95 -7.85
C GLY A 183 7.41 12.97 -6.45
N GLY A 184 8.20 13.42 -5.48
CA GLY A 184 7.83 13.40 -4.07
C GLY A 184 8.20 12.08 -3.39
N PHE A 185 8.19 12.09 -2.06
CA PHE A 185 8.49 10.92 -1.24
C PHE A 185 7.67 10.90 0.03
N THR A 186 7.54 9.74 0.64
CA THR A 186 6.97 9.59 1.99
C THR A 186 7.95 8.89 2.92
N LEU A 187 7.77 9.10 4.22
CA LEU A 187 8.59 8.51 5.28
C LEU A 187 7.69 7.70 6.21
N LEU A 188 8.18 6.53 6.60
CA LEU A 188 7.52 5.67 7.59
C LEU A 188 8.53 5.25 8.65
N THR A 189 8.06 4.99 9.86
CA THR A 189 8.89 4.35 10.89
C THR A 189 9.29 2.94 10.46
N HIS A 190 10.27 2.33 11.12
CA HIS A 190 10.64 0.93 10.86
C HIS A 190 9.46 -0.07 10.88
N ASN A 191 8.39 0.25 11.64
CA ASN A 191 7.16 -0.55 11.76
C ASN A 191 6.03 -0.12 10.83
N ILE A 192 6.30 0.72 9.82
CA ILE A 192 5.31 1.16 8.82
C ILE A 192 4.21 2.05 9.44
N GLU A 193 4.58 2.88 10.40
CA GLU A 193 3.70 3.90 10.96
C GLU A 193 4.07 5.28 10.40
N THR A 194 3.07 6.17 10.32
CA THR A 194 3.31 7.58 10.00
C THR A 194 4.09 8.24 11.11
N LEU A 195 5.08 9.05 10.73
CA LEU A 195 5.84 9.84 11.69
C LEU A 195 4.97 10.94 12.26
N ASN A 196 5.15 11.24 13.54
CA ASN A 196 4.55 12.43 14.13
C ASN A 196 5.22 13.70 13.56
N ARG A 197 4.54 14.84 13.74
CA ARG A 197 5.00 16.12 13.19
C ARG A 197 6.38 16.53 13.70
N THR A 198 6.69 16.27 14.97
CA THR A 198 7.98 16.63 15.57
C THR A 198 9.13 15.85 14.93
N ASP A 199 8.95 14.55 14.70
CA ASP A 199 9.96 13.72 14.05
C ASP A 199 10.14 14.12 12.57
N LEU A 200 9.05 14.43 11.87
CA LEU A 200 9.11 14.95 10.50
C LEU A 200 9.86 16.28 10.40
N ASP A 201 9.52 17.25 11.27
CA ASP A 201 10.15 18.57 11.29
C ASP A 201 11.68 18.48 11.54
N ASN A 202 12.12 17.46 12.28
CA ASN A 202 13.53 17.18 12.52
C ASN A 202 14.22 16.47 11.34
N LEU A 203 13.56 15.50 10.71
CA LEU A 203 14.17 14.66 9.68
C LEU A 203 14.17 15.30 8.29
N LEU A 204 13.11 16.03 7.92
CA LEU A 204 12.97 16.57 6.56
C LEU A 204 14.14 17.49 6.17
N PRO A 205 14.59 18.45 7.00
CA PRO A 205 15.73 19.29 6.66
C PRO A 205 17.02 18.48 6.41
N LEU A 206 17.25 17.44 7.21
CA LEU A 206 18.41 16.56 7.11
C LEU A 206 18.35 15.70 5.84
N LEU A 207 17.17 15.19 5.50
CA LEU A 207 16.95 14.43 4.27
C LEU A 207 17.19 15.29 3.03
N HIS A 208 16.67 16.52 3.01
CA HIS A 208 16.87 17.45 1.90
C HIS A 208 18.32 17.88 1.72
N SER A 209 19.11 17.98 2.80
CA SER A 209 20.54 18.34 2.70
C SER A 209 21.44 17.17 2.28
N ASN A 210 21.01 15.92 2.53
CA ASN A 210 21.81 14.72 2.26
C ASN A 210 21.40 13.95 1.00
N THR A 211 20.21 14.22 0.45
CA THR A 211 19.63 13.46 -0.67
C THR A 211 19.06 14.37 -1.75
N THR A 212 18.62 13.78 -2.86
CA THR A 212 17.91 14.51 -3.93
C THR A 212 16.39 14.53 -3.72
N PHE A 213 15.90 13.98 -2.61
CA PHE A 213 14.47 13.92 -2.33
C PHE A 213 13.93 15.32 -2.05
N SER A 214 12.80 15.62 -2.67
CA SER A 214 12.07 16.87 -2.52
C SER A 214 10.58 16.57 -2.44
N ASN A 215 9.80 17.50 -1.88
CA ASN A 215 8.34 17.40 -1.75
C ASN A 215 7.88 16.17 -0.93
N TYR A 216 7.93 16.31 0.40
CA TYR A 216 7.34 15.31 1.28
C TYR A 216 5.83 15.20 1.05
N ILE A 217 5.35 13.96 0.97
CA ILE A 217 3.94 13.60 0.81
C ILE A 217 3.49 12.81 2.02
N ASP A 218 2.50 13.34 2.72
CA ASP A 218 1.75 12.59 3.73
C ASP A 218 0.63 11.81 3.03
N ILE A 219 0.95 10.57 2.64
CA ILE A 219 0.03 9.71 1.88
C ILE A 219 -1.27 9.41 2.63
N GLN A 220 -1.25 9.35 3.97
CA GLN A 220 -2.45 9.10 4.76
C GLN A 220 -3.34 10.33 4.83
N ALA A 221 -2.74 11.51 5.03
CA ALA A 221 -3.47 12.77 5.03
C ALA A 221 -4.08 13.06 3.65
N GLU A 222 -3.32 12.85 2.57
CA GLU A 222 -3.84 12.97 1.20
C GLU A 222 -4.98 12.00 0.93
N TYR A 223 -4.82 10.72 1.27
CA TYR A 223 -5.86 9.71 1.11
C TYR A 223 -7.14 10.07 1.89
N THR A 224 -6.98 10.50 3.14
CA THR A 224 -8.10 10.93 4.00
C THR A 224 -8.82 12.15 3.40
N ALA A 225 -8.07 13.13 2.90
CA ALA A 225 -8.63 14.32 2.26
C ALA A 225 -9.39 13.98 0.97
N ILE A 226 -8.82 13.12 0.12
CA ILE A 226 -9.44 12.63 -1.13
C ILE A 226 -10.75 11.89 -0.81
N ASN A 227 -10.73 10.96 0.14
CA ASN A 227 -11.91 10.20 0.51
C ASN A 227 -12.99 11.05 1.16
N ARG A 228 -12.62 12.01 2.00
CA ARG A 228 -13.56 12.99 2.56
C ARG A 228 -14.20 13.81 1.46
N ARG A 229 -13.41 14.36 0.54
CA ARG A 229 -13.91 15.12 -0.61
C ARG A 229 -14.88 14.30 -1.44
N SER A 230 -14.49 13.07 -1.80
CA SER A 230 -15.32 12.15 -2.59
C SER A 230 -16.61 11.78 -1.88
N THR A 231 -16.57 11.61 -0.55
CA THR A 231 -17.75 11.32 0.26
C THR A 231 -18.73 12.49 0.27
N ILE A 232 -18.25 13.71 0.52
CA ILE A 232 -19.08 14.93 0.51
C ILE A 232 -19.73 15.12 -0.86
N ASP A 233 -18.94 14.99 -1.93
CA ASP A 233 -19.39 15.14 -3.32
C ASP A 233 -20.53 14.16 -3.65
N LYS A 234 -20.35 12.88 -3.31
CA LYS A 234 -21.35 11.84 -3.60
C LYS A 234 -22.57 11.89 -2.70
N LEU A 235 -22.44 12.35 -1.46
CA LEU A 235 -23.59 12.62 -0.61
C LEU A 235 -24.43 13.77 -1.20
N ALA A 236 -23.79 14.86 -1.62
CA ALA A 236 -24.47 15.96 -2.28
C ALA A 236 -25.18 15.49 -3.57
N LEU A 237 -24.47 14.71 -4.41
CA LEU A 237 -25.04 14.09 -5.59
C LEU A 237 -26.27 13.23 -5.25
N SER A 238 -26.16 12.35 -4.25
CA SER A 238 -27.26 11.47 -3.83
C SER A 238 -28.49 12.22 -3.32
N ILE A 239 -28.31 13.39 -2.70
CA ILE A 239 -29.43 14.26 -2.32
C ILE A 239 -30.08 14.83 -3.56
N LEU A 240 -29.29 15.35 -4.50
CA LEU A 240 -29.82 15.91 -5.76
C LEU A 240 -30.50 14.86 -6.64
N MET A 241 -30.20 13.58 -6.48
CA MET A 241 -30.92 12.48 -7.15
C MET A 241 -32.35 12.29 -6.63
N ASP A 242 -32.64 12.69 -5.38
CA ASP A 242 -33.95 12.59 -4.76
C ASP A 242 -34.81 13.85 -4.94
N GLU A 243 -34.20 14.96 -5.41
CA GLU A 243 -34.84 16.27 -5.45
C GLU A 243 -35.26 16.64 -6.87
N GLU A 244 -36.55 16.94 -7.05
CA GLU A 244 -37.08 17.40 -8.34
C GLU A 244 -36.72 18.88 -8.63
N GLN A 245 -36.46 19.66 -7.57
CA GLN A 245 -36.18 21.09 -7.66
C GLN A 245 -34.71 21.36 -7.33
N ALA A 246 -34.16 22.38 -7.98
CA ALA A 246 -32.82 22.85 -7.65
C ALA A 246 -32.76 23.42 -6.22
N LEU A 247 -31.66 23.16 -5.53
CA LEU A 247 -31.43 23.59 -4.15
C LEU A 247 -30.43 24.74 -4.07
N SER A 248 -30.62 25.67 -3.14
CA SER A 248 -29.56 26.62 -2.80
C SER A 248 -28.37 25.89 -2.16
N ILE A 249 -27.19 26.52 -2.19
CA ILE A 249 -25.99 25.92 -1.56
C ILE A 249 -26.20 25.65 -0.06
N GLU A 250 -26.88 26.54 0.67
CA GLU A 250 -27.14 26.38 2.09
C GLU A 250 -28.09 25.21 2.37
N GLN A 251 -29.11 25.02 1.52
CA GLN A 251 -30.04 23.91 1.63
C GLN A 251 -29.33 22.58 1.38
N LEU A 252 -28.50 22.51 0.33
CA LEU A 252 -27.77 21.31 -0.03
C LEU A 252 -26.71 20.95 1.02
N ILE A 253 -25.99 21.93 1.56
CA ILE A 253 -25.06 21.74 2.69
C ILE A 253 -25.80 21.13 3.87
N LYS A 254 -26.90 21.75 4.31
CA LYS A 254 -27.66 21.28 5.46
C LYS A 254 -28.15 19.84 5.29
N LYS A 255 -28.69 19.51 4.10
CA LYS A 255 -29.12 18.14 3.79
C LYS A 255 -27.94 17.16 3.80
N THR A 256 -26.79 17.55 3.23
CA THR A 256 -25.58 16.72 3.18
C THR A 256 -25.04 16.45 4.58
N GLN A 257 -25.00 17.45 5.45
CA GLN A 257 -24.57 17.32 6.84
C GLN A 257 -25.49 16.41 7.66
N ASN A 258 -26.80 16.40 7.38
CA ASN A 258 -27.75 15.54 8.08
C ASN A 258 -27.53 14.04 7.82
N VAL A 259 -27.04 13.68 6.62
CA VAL A 259 -26.81 12.28 6.22
C VAL A 259 -25.36 11.84 6.40
N ALA A 260 -24.41 12.78 6.51
CA ALA A 260 -23.01 12.50 6.74
C ALA A 260 -22.77 11.90 8.14
N THR A 261 -21.78 11.00 8.25
CA THR A 261 -21.22 10.57 9.53
C THR A 261 -20.39 11.68 10.17
N ASP A 262 -20.20 11.65 11.49
CA ASP A 262 -19.53 12.73 12.25
C ASP A 262 -18.19 13.17 11.65
N SER A 263 -17.41 12.23 11.12
CA SER A 263 -16.11 12.47 10.44
C SER A 263 -16.18 13.36 9.20
N TYR A 264 -17.36 13.55 8.60
CA TYR A 264 -17.55 14.26 7.33
C TYR A 264 -18.61 15.37 7.42
N ARG A 265 -19.13 15.69 8.61
CA ARG A 265 -20.18 16.72 8.81
C ARG A 265 -19.67 18.15 8.70
N GLU A 266 -18.41 18.39 9.03
CA GLU A 266 -17.86 19.73 9.07
C GLU A 266 -17.14 20.09 7.77
N PHE A 267 -17.69 21.07 7.05
CA PHE A 267 -17.10 21.68 5.86
C PHE A 267 -17.62 23.12 5.69
N SER A 268 -16.81 23.99 5.10
CA SER A 268 -17.20 25.38 4.82
C SER A 268 -18.01 25.49 3.52
N ILE A 269 -18.71 26.61 3.33
CA ILE A 269 -19.43 26.89 2.08
C ILE A 269 -18.46 26.96 0.89
N SER A 270 -17.28 27.56 1.08
CA SER A 270 -16.28 27.68 0.01
C SER A 270 -15.68 26.34 -0.39
N GLU A 271 -15.41 25.47 0.59
CA GLU A 271 -14.98 24.10 0.35
C GLU A 271 -16.07 23.32 -0.38
N PHE A 272 -17.31 23.36 0.11
CA PHE A 272 -18.41 22.64 -0.52
C PHE A 272 -18.63 23.09 -1.97
N ALA A 273 -18.61 24.40 -2.24
CA ALA A 273 -18.72 24.94 -3.59
C ALA A 273 -17.58 24.44 -4.50
N SER A 274 -16.33 24.40 -4.02
CA SER A 274 -15.21 23.92 -4.83
C SER A 274 -15.28 22.43 -5.14
N ILE A 275 -15.86 21.63 -4.24
CA ILE A 275 -16.14 20.21 -4.47
C ILE A 275 -17.16 20.07 -5.60
N LEU A 276 -18.30 20.75 -5.52
CA LEU A 276 -19.37 20.60 -6.50
C LEU A 276 -19.00 21.14 -7.90
N MET A 277 -18.14 22.16 -7.98
CA MET A 277 -17.68 22.70 -9.27
C MET A 277 -16.93 21.68 -10.13
N GLU A 278 -16.28 20.69 -9.51
CA GLU A 278 -15.56 19.64 -10.23
C GLU A 278 -16.47 18.46 -10.64
N ASN A 279 -17.72 18.42 -10.14
CA ASN A 279 -18.63 17.32 -10.40
C ASN A 279 -19.37 17.50 -11.74
N LYS A 280 -19.07 16.62 -12.70
CA LYS A 280 -19.66 16.64 -14.06
C LYS A 280 -21.17 16.32 -14.12
N PHE A 281 -21.76 15.82 -13.04
CA PHE A 281 -23.17 15.43 -12.97
C PHE A 281 -24.05 16.45 -12.23
N ILE A 282 -23.45 17.48 -11.65
CA ILE A 282 -24.16 18.54 -10.92
C ILE A 282 -24.05 19.82 -11.75
N GLN A 283 -25.19 20.46 -12.01
CA GLN A 283 -25.23 21.77 -12.65
C GLN A 283 -25.55 22.86 -11.63
N ASN A 284 -24.91 24.01 -11.79
CA ASN A 284 -25.14 25.22 -11.01
C ASN A 284 -25.68 26.32 -11.91
N ASN A 285 -26.93 26.73 -11.67
CA ASN A 285 -27.58 27.84 -12.34
C ASN A 285 -27.80 28.97 -11.34
N SER A 286 -26.92 29.98 -11.36
CA SER A 286 -27.01 31.17 -10.50
C SER A 286 -27.10 30.87 -8.99
N GLY A 287 -26.35 29.89 -8.50
CA GLY A 287 -26.34 29.48 -7.09
C GLY A 287 -27.35 28.39 -6.72
N MET A 288 -28.12 27.91 -7.70
CA MET A 288 -29.06 26.81 -7.55
C MET A 288 -28.47 25.53 -8.16
N TYR A 289 -28.33 24.49 -7.36
CA TYR A 289 -27.70 23.22 -7.70
C TYR A 289 -28.76 22.16 -8.01
N SER A 290 -28.57 21.41 -9.09
CA SER A 290 -29.42 20.28 -9.48
C SER A 290 -28.59 19.22 -10.18
N LEU A 291 -29.13 17.99 -10.27
CA LEU A 291 -28.59 16.99 -11.17
C LEU A 291 -28.73 17.48 -12.62
N ILE A 292 -27.76 17.17 -13.48
CA ILE A 292 -27.94 17.36 -14.93
C ILE A 292 -29.13 16.54 -15.43
N SER A 293 -29.69 16.92 -16.58
CA SER A 293 -30.78 16.14 -17.19
C SER A 293 -30.37 14.67 -17.37
N ILE A 294 -31.26 13.75 -16.98
CA ILE A 294 -31.05 12.29 -17.07
C ILE A 294 -30.66 11.88 -18.50
N GLU A 295 -31.23 12.52 -19.52
CA GLU A 295 -30.94 12.26 -20.93
C GLU A 295 -29.49 12.56 -21.32
N ASN A 296 -28.82 13.43 -20.55
CA ASN A 296 -27.42 13.81 -20.77
C ASN A 296 -26.44 12.99 -19.93
N ILE A 297 -26.92 12.10 -19.06
CA ILE A 297 -26.06 11.27 -18.22
C ILE A 297 -25.60 10.05 -19.01
N ASP A 298 -24.29 9.95 -19.22
CA ASP A 298 -23.69 8.66 -19.56
C ASP A 298 -23.64 7.78 -18.29
N PHE A 299 -24.54 6.80 -18.19
CA PHE A 299 -24.63 5.92 -17.03
C PHE A 299 -23.40 5.06 -16.77
N ILE A 300 -22.62 4.66 -17.79
CA ILE A 300 -21.37 3.93 -17.56
C ILE A 300 -20.39 4.83 -16.82
N GLU A 301 -20.23 6.06 -17.29
CA GLU A 301 -19.36 7.06 -16.68
C GLU A 301 -19.86 7.52 -15.31
N PHE A 302 -21.18 7.57 -15.12
CA PHE A 302 -21.82 7.87 -13.84
C PHE A 302 -21.49 6.83 -12.78
N TYR A 303 -21.73 5.54 -13.07
CA TYR A 303 -21.41 4.48 -12.11
C TYR A 303 -19.91 4.36 -11.88
N ARG A 304 -19.08 4.50 -12.92
CA ARG A 304 -17.60 4.54 -12.75
C ARG A 304 -17.20 5.64 -11.77
N TYR A 305 -17.76 6.84 -11.93
CA TYR A 305 -17.54 7.94 -11.01
C TYR A 305 -18.03 7.61 -9.57
N ILE A 306 -19.22 7.04 -9.41
CA ILE A 306 -19.72 6.62 -8.09
C ILE A 306 -18.75 5.66 -7.41
N PHE A 307 -18.14 4.72 -8.15
CA PHE A 307 -17.22 3.71 -7.61
C PHE A 307 -15.76 4.17 -7.48
N THR A 308 -15.41 5.42 -7.82
CA THR A 308 -14.07 5.97 -7.54
C THR A 308 -13.86 6.19 -6.04
N ASN A 309 -12.68 5.97 -5.47
CA ASN A 309 -12.41 6.28 -4.04
C ASN A 309 -13.45 5.65 -3.07
N THR A 310 -14.21 6.48 -2.33
CA THR A 310 -15.20 6.02 -1.33
C THR A 310 -16.63 6.06 -1.88
N VAL A 311 -17.44 5.05 -1.56
CA VAL A 311 -18.85 4.97 -1.94
C VAL A 311 -19.73 5.12 -0.69
N PRO A 312 -20.42 6.25 -0.49
CA PRO A 312 -21.33 6.41 0.64
C PRO A 312 -22.54 5.48 0.49
N LEU A 313 -22.86 4.68 1.50
CA LEU A 313 -24.00 3.73 1.46
C LEU A 313 -25.32 4.40 1.05
N TYR A 314 -25.52 5.65 1.46
CA TYR A 314 -26.72 6.43 1.16
C TYR A 314 -27.02 6.52 -0.35
N ILE A 315 -25.99 6.56 -1.22
CA ILE A 315 -26.20 6.62 -2.68
C ILE A 315 -26.76 5.32 -3.25
N LEU A 316 -26.46 4.18 -2.64
CA LEU A 316 -26.78 2.84 -3.15
C LEU A 316 -28.26 2.47 -3.00
N SER A 317 -28.99 3.16 -2.10
CA SER A 317 -30.43 2.99 -1.90
C SER A 317 -31.29 4.05 -2.59
N ARG A 318 -30.68 4.97 -3.37
CA ARG A 318 -31.46 6.01 -4.07
C ARG A 318 -32.29 5.39 -5.19
N ASN A 319 -33.54 5.82 -5.34
CA ASN A 319 -34.42 5.28 -6.37
C ASN A 319 -33.84 5.47 -7.77
N LEU A 320 -33.32 6.66 -8.07
CA LEU A 320 -32.68 6.94 -9.36
C LEU A 320 -31.43 6.05 -9.58
N TYR A 321 -30.65 5.76 -8.54
CA TYR A 321 -29.50 4.86 -8.65
C TYR A 321 -29.93 3.47 -9.14
N LEU A 322 -30.97 2.90 -8.52
CA LEU A 322 -31.46 1.56 -8.83
C LEU A 322 -32.19 1.50 -10.17
N ARG A 323 -33.05 2.50 -10.44
CA ARG A 323 -33.91 2.53 -11.62
C ARG A 323 -33.12 2.61 -12.94
N MET A 324 -31.95 3.24 -12.93
CA MET A 324 -31.10 3.38 -14.12
C MET A 324 -30.22 2.14 -14.39
N ILE A 325 -30.25 1.14 -13.50
CA ILE A 325 -29.67 -0.17 -13.74
C ILE A 325 -30.76 -1.04 -14.37
N ASP A 326 -30.86 -0.99 -15.70
CA ASP A 326 -31.89 -1.66 -16.48
C ASP A 326 -31.28 -2.49 -17.64
N GLU A 327 -32.14 -3.04 -18.50
CA GLU A 327 -31.70 -3.81 -19.66
C GLU A 327 -30.90 -2.95 -20.66
N GLN A 328 -31.16 -1.64 -20.75
CA GLN A 328 -30.38 -0.74 -21.62
C GLN A 328 -28.96 -0.57 -21.09
N LEU A 329 -28.79 -0.39 -19.78
CA LEU A 329 -27.45 -0.38 -19.17
C LEU A 329 -26.76 -1.73 -19.36
N LEU A 330 -27.47 -2.85 -19.20
CA LEU A 330 -26.92 -4.18 -19.43
C LEU A 330 -26.42 -4.36 -20.87
N GLU A 331 -27.13 -3.84 -21.88
CA GLU A 331 -26.66 -3.86 -23.27
C GLU A 331 -25.37 -3.05 -23.46
N ARG A 332 -25.24 -1.91 -22.78
CA ARG A 332 -24.00 -1.11 -22.80
C ARG A 332 -22.85 -1.84 -22.12
N ILE A 333 -23.11 -2.48 -20.98
CA ILE A 333 -22.16 -3.38 -20.31
C ILE A 333 -21.72 -4.49 -21.26
N CYS A 334 -22.64 -5.14 -21.96
CA CYS A 334 -22.30 -6.20 -22.90
C CYS A 334 -21.36 -5.70 -24.01
N LYS A 335 -21.55 -4.47 -24.50
CA LYS A 335 -20.64 -3.83 -25.48
C LYS A 335 -19.24 -3.59 -24.92
N ILE A 336 -19.11 -3.20 -23.64
CA ILE A 336 -17.81 -3.07 -22.97
C ILE A 336 -17.09 -4.42 -22.95
N GLN A 337 -17.84 -5.50 -22.70
CA GLN A 337 -17.34 -6.89 -22.78
C GLN A 337 -17.28 -7.44 -24.22
N CYS A 338 -17.00 -6.56 -25.20
CA CYS A 338 -16.90 -6.88 -26.62
C CYS A 338 -18.14 -7.57 -27.22
N CYS A 339 -19.34 -7.15 -26.83
CA CYS A 339 -20.63 -7.69 -27.28
C CYS A 339 -20.87 -9.15 -26.86
N ILE A 340 -20.63 -9.46 -25.58
CA ILE A 340 -20.99 -10.76 -24.98
C ILE A 340 -22.50 -11.03 -25.14
N LYS A 341 -22.87 -12.30 -25.37
CA LYS A 341 -24.25 -12.71 -25.61
C LYS A 341 -24.84 -13.36 -24.37
N ILE A 342 -25.58 -12.57 -23.59
CA ILE A 342 -26.35 -13.07 -22.44
C ILE A 342 -27.69 -13.60 -22.95
N PRO A 343 -28.07 -14.86 -22.63
CA PRO A 343 -29.36 -15.43 -22.97
C PRO A 343 -30.52 -14.58 -22.43
N GLU A 344 -31.61 -14.46 -23.18
CA GLU A 344 -32.77 -13.63 -22.83
C GLU A 344 -33.34 -14.02 -21.46
N GLU A 345 -33.37 -15.31 -21.15
CA GLU A 345 -33.85 -15.83 -19.86
C GLU A 345 -32.97 -15.43 -18.66
N LYS A 346 -31.74 -14.95 -18.91
CA LYS A 346 -30.78 -14.53 -17.88
C LYS A 346 -30.66 -13.02 -17.73
N LYS A 347 -31.17 -12.22 -18.67
CA LYS A 347 -31.02 -10.76 -18.61
C LYS A 347 -31.64 -10.15 -17.35
N LYS A 348 -32.83 -10.61 -16.96
CA LYS A 348 -33.50 -10.12 -15.73
C LYS A 348 -32.72 -10.47 -14.47
N ASP A 349 -32.18 -11.69 -14.40
CA ASP A 349 -31.31 -12.12 -13.30
C ASP A 349 -30.06 -11.23 -13.21
N CYS A 350 -29.43 -10.93 -14.37
CA CYS A 350 -28.28 -10.02 -14.42
C CYS A 350 -28.62 -8.63 -13.92
N VAL A 351 -29.71 -8.02 -14.41
CA VAL A 351 -30.15 -6.70 -13.98
C VAL A 351 -30.41 -6.68 -12.48
N PHE A 352 -31.09 -7.70 -11.95
CA PHE A 352 -31.33 -7.82 -10.51
C PHE A 352 -30.03 -7.88 -9.71
N LEU A 353 -29.06 -8.70 -10.13
CA LEU A 353 -27.76 -8.80 -9.46
C LEU A 353 -26.99 -7.47 -9.51
N LEU A 354 -26.99 -6.79 -10.65
CA LEU A 354 -26.32 -5.50 -10.82
C LEU A 354 -26.98 -4.39 -10.00
N GLN A 355 -28.31 -4.42 -9.85
CA GLN A 355 -29.06 -3.48 -9.01
C GLN A 355 -28.70 -3.60 -7.53
N HIS A 356 -28.52 -4.84 -7.06
CA HIS A 356 -28.40 -5.15 -5.64
C HIS A 356 -27.00 -5.60 -5.23
N SER A 357 -25.99 -5.46 -6.10
CA SER A 357 -24.58 -5.68 -5.77
C SER A 357 -23.72 -4.55 -6.31
N PRO A 358 -23.27 -3.62 -5.46
CA PRO A 358 -22.33 -2.58 -5.87
C PRO A 358 -21.03 -3.16 -6.45
N SER A 359 -20.53 -4.28 -5.92
CA SER A 359 -19.33 -4.93 -6.44
C SER A 359 -19.56 -5.55 -7.82
N ALA A 360 -20.73 -6.15 -8.07
CA ALA A 360 -21.08 -6.70 -9.38
C ALA A 360 -21.16 -5.59 -10.44
N LEU A 361 -21.81 -4.48 -10.11
CA LEU A 361 -21.91 -3.34 -11.03
C LEU A 361 -20.54 -2.71 -11.29
N SER A 362 -19.75 -2.48 -10.24
CA SER A 362 -18.38 -1.95 -10.35
C SER A 362 -17.49 -2.82 -11.25
N TYR A 363 -17.60 -4.14 -11.14
CA TYR A 363 -16.95 -5.07 -12.07
C TYR A 363 -17.48 -4.92 -13.50
N ALA A 364 -18.79 -5.00 -13.69
CA ALA A 364 -19.40 -5.15 -15.01
C ALA A 364 -19.22 -3.91 -15.92
N ILE A 365 -19.11 -2.71 -15.34
CA ILE A 365 -18.89 -1.45 -16.08
C ILE A 365 -17.42 -1.24 -16.52
N ASN A 366 -16.53 -2.16 -16.17
CA ASN A 366 -15.12 -2.15 -16.57
C ASN A 366 -14.78 -3.36 -17.43
N GLU A 367 -13.79 -3.21 -18.31
CA GLU A 367 -13.36 -4.31 -19.19
C GLU A 367 -12.81 -5.49 -18.37
N ASP A 368 -13.26 -6.71 -18.70
CA ASP A 368 -12.65 -7.95 -18.22
C ASP A 368 -11.76 -8.55 -19.32
N GLU A 369 -10.44 -8.42 -19.17
CA GLU A 369 -9.45 -8.92 -20.14
C GLU A 369 -9.54 -10.44 -20.37
N ASP A 370 -10.03 -11.21 -19.39
CA ASP A 370 -10.25 -12.65 -19.56
C ASP A 370 -11.34 -12.94 -20.59
N ILE A 371 -12.30 -12.01 -20.77
CA ILE A 371 -13.37 -12.09 -21.77
C ILE A 371 -12.93 -11.46 -23.10
N THR A 372 -12.41 -10.23 -23.05
CA THR A 372 -12.22 -9.41 -24.26
C THR A 372 -11.04 -9.86 -25.11
N ARG A 373 -9.98 -10.43 -24.51
CA ARG A 373 -8.76 -10.86 -25.23
C ARG A 373 -9.02 -11.90 -26.33
N TYR A 374 -10.07 -12.69 -26.19
CA TYR A 374 -10.42 -13.78 -27.13
C TYR A 374 -11.63 -13.46 -28.00
N ARG A 375 -12.07 -12.20 -28.02
CA ARG A 375 -13.27 -11.75 -28.74
C ARG A 375 -12.95 -10.55 -29.63
N SER A 376 -13.58 -10.52 -30.80
CA SER A 376 -13.56 -9.30 -31.62
C SER A 376 -14.49 -8.23 -31.03
N PRO A 377 -14.27 -6.92 -31.31
CA PRO A 377 -15.17 -5.86 -30.83
C PRO A 377 -16.65 -6.04 -31.21
N ASN A 378 -16.92 -6.78 -32.29
CA ASN A 378 -18.27 -7.04 -32.80
C ASN A 378 -18.91 -8.33 -32.23
N GLY A 379 -18.30 -8.96 -31.22
CA GLY A 379 -18.87 -10.14 -30.58
C GLY A 379 -18.46 -11.49 -31.16
N ASN A 380 -17.70 -11.53 -32.27
CA ASN A 380 -17.27 -12.79 -32.87
C ASN A 380 -16.17 -13.46 -32.04
N THR A 381 -16.32 -14.76 -31.81
CA THR A 381 -15.34 -15.66 -31.18
C THR A 381 -14.85 -16.69 -32.20
N LEU A 382 -13.76 -17.39 -31.88
CA LEU A 382 -13.23 -18.48 -32.71
C LEU A 382 -14.12 -19.73 -32.72
N ALA A 383 -14.99 -19.90 -31.72
CA ALA A 383 -15.92 -21.02 -31.58
C ALA A 383 -17.10 -20.68 -30.65
N ASP A 384 -18.26 -21.32 -30.84
CA ASP A 384 -19.47 -21.09 -30.04
C ASP A 384 -19.30 -21.46 -28.55
N ASN A 385 -18.51 -22.50 -28.25
CA ASN A 385 -18.24 -22.90 -26.87
C ASN A 385 -17.47 -21.83 -26.08
N ILE A 386 -16.68 -20.99 -26.77
CA ILE A 386 -15.97 -19.87 -26.14
C ILE A 386 -16.97 -18.79 -25.73
N ASP A 387 -17.97 -18.51 -26.58
CA ASP A 387 -19.02 -17.54 -26.30
C ASP A 387 -19.82 -17.93 -25.05
N LYS A 388 -20.24 -19.20 -24.98
CA LYS A 388 -20.91 -19.76 -23.81
C LYS A 388 -20.02 -19.69 -22.55
N GLY A 389 -18.77 -20.11 -22.66
CA GLY A 389 -17.83 -20.08 -21.54
C GLY A 389 -17.60 -18.67 -20.98
N HIS A 390 -17.50 -17.66 -21.83
CA HIS A 390 -17.39 -16.26 -21.40
C HIS A 390 -18.67 -15.74 -20.74
N THR A 391 -19.85 -16.09 -21.27
CA THR A 391 -21.12 -15.72 -20.65
C THR A 391 -21.25 -16.34 -19.26
N ASP A 392 -20.91 -17.63 -19.13
CA ASP A 392 -20.91 -18.33 -17.84
C ASP A 392 -19.89 -17.69 -16.87
N TRP A 393 -18.72 -17.27 -17.36
CA TRP A 393 -17.72 -16.55 -16.57
C TRP A 393 -18.23 -15.20 -16.05
N PHE A 394 -18.80 -14.38 -16.93
CA PHE A 394 -19.38 -13.08 -16.55
C PHE A 394 -20.48 -13.25 -15.49
N LEU A 395 -21.41 -14.19 -15.72
CA LEU A 395 -22.47 -14.53 -14.76
C LEU A 395 -21.88 -14.98 -13.41
N HIS A 396 -20.87 -15.85 -13.44
CA HIS A 396 -20.21 -16.32 -12.23
C HIS A 396 -19.56 -15.17 -11.44
N LYS A 397 -18.91 -14.23 -12.12
CA LYS A 397 -18.29 -13.05 -11.48
C LYS A 397 -19.32 -12.17 -10.78
N ILE A 398 -20.43 -11.83 -11.44
CA ILE A 398 -21.46 -10.98 -10.82
C ILE A 398 -22.20 -11.70 -9.68
N ILE A 399 -22.42 -13.01 -9.78
CA ILE A 399 -23.01 -13.82 -8.69
C ILE A 399 -22.07 -13.85 -7.48
N ASN A 400 -20.78 -14.11 -7.70
CA ASN A 400 -19.81 -14.12 -6.61
C ASN A 400 -19.67 -12.76 -5.94
N ALA A 401 -19.69 -11.67 -6.72
CA ALA A 401 -19.66 -10.32 -6.20
C ALA A 401 -20.88 -10.02 -5.32
N PHE A 402 -22.09 -10.43 -5.74
CA PHE A 402 -23.28 -10.33 -4.91
C PHE A 402 -23.17 -11.13 -3.61
N ILE A 403 -22.66 -12.36 -3.68
CA ILE A 403 -22.43 -13.19 -2.47
C ILE A 403 -21.44 -12.49 -1.53
N GLN A 404 -20.35 -11.93 -2.04
CA GLN A 404 -19.35 -11.20 -1.26
C GLN A 404 -19.94 -9.95 -0.60
N ASP A 405 -20.74 -9.18 -1.35
CA ASP A 405 -21.44 -8.01 -0.83
C ASP A 405 -22.43 -8.40 0.28
N TYR A 406 -23.16 -9.50 0.13
CA TYR A 406 -24.09 -9.99 1.16
C TYR A 406 -23.38 -10.41 2.46
N HIS A 407 -22.13 -10.86 2.38
CA HIS A 407 -21.30 -11.15 3.57
C HIS A 407 -20.64 -9.90 4.17
N ASN A 408 -20.69 -8.77 3.46
CA ASN A 408 -20.04 -7.55 3.90
C ASN A 408 -20.89 -6.87 4.98
N GLN A 409 -20.36 -6.83 6.21
CA GLN A 409 -21.04 -6.25 7.35
C GLN A 409 -21.48 -4.80 7.14
N THR A 410 -20.74 -4.02 6.34
CA THR A 410 -21.11 -2.63 6.05
C THR A 410 -22.38 -2.52 5.17
N LEU A 411 -22.70 -3.57 4.41
CA LEU A 411 -23.87 -3.62 3.51
C LEU A 411 -25.08 -4.32 4.13
N HIS A 412 -24.95 -5.00 5.27
CA HIS A 412 -26.05 -5.77 5.87
C HIS A 412 -27.34 -4.95 6.05
N LYS A 413 -27.21 -3.70 6.54
CA LYS A 413 -28.36 -2.82 6.72
C LYS A 413 -28.99 -2.43 5.39
N LEU A 414 -28.18 -2.14 4.37
CA LEU A 414 -28.65 -1.86 3.02
C LEU A 414 -29.45 -3.06 2.48
N TYR A 415 -28.92 -4.28 2.62
CA TYR A 415 -29.62 -5.48 2.16
C TYR A 415 -30.94 -5.72 2.90
N LEU A 416 -30.95 -5.64 4.23
CA LEU A 416 -32.14 -5.96 5.02
C LEU A 416 -33.20 -4.86 4.95
N ASP A 417 -32.80 -3.60 5.15
CA ASP A 417 -33.72 -2.48 5.38
C ASP A 417 -34.11 -1.77 4.07
N ASP A 418 -33.15 -1.60 3.14
CA ASP A 418 -33.37 -0.82 1.92
C ASP A 418 -33.71 -1.71 0.71
N TYR A 419 -33.05 -2.87 0.57
CA TYR A 419 -33.27 -3.82 -0.54
C TYR A 419 -34.29 -4.91 -0.20
N GLU A 420 -34.67 -5.05 1.07
CA GLU A 420 -35.60 -6.08 1.55
C GLU A 420 -35.14 -7.53 1.25
N ILE A 421 -33.83 -7.75 1.14
CA ILE A 421 -33.20 -9.06 0.91
C ILE A 421 -32.74 -9.63 2.26
N SER A 422 -33.60 -10.43 2.88
CA SER A 422 -33.35 -11.00 4.21
C SER A 422 -32.61 -12.33 4.20
N SER A 423 -32.52 -13.04 3.07
CA SER A 423 -31.83 -14.34 3.01
C SER A 423 -31.32 -14.69 1.62
N ILE A 424 -30.28 -15.52 1.59
CA ILE A 424 -29.76 -16.14 0.36
C ILE A 424 -29.49 -17.63 0.59
N CYS A 425 -29.65 -18.42 -0.47
CA CYS A 425 -29.35 -19.84 -0.48
C CYS A 425 -28.32 -20.12 -1.58
N ILE A 426 -27.15 -20.62 -1.18
CA ILE A 426 -26.04 -20.93 -2.07
C ILE A 426 -25.95 -22.45 -2.20
N ASN A 427 -26.12 -22.95 -3.41
CA ASN A 427 -25.96 -24.37 -3.74
C ASN A 427 -24.72 -24.53 -4.63
N LEU A 428 -23.64 -25.04 -4.06
CA LEU A 428 -22.41 -25.32 -4.78
C LEU A 428 -22.32 -26.82 -5.09
N ALA A 429 -22.22 -27.16 -6.37
CA ALA A 429 -21.92 -28.51 -6.83
C ALA A 429 -20.58 -28.48 -7.59
N LEU A 430 -19.62 -29.27 -7.12
CA LEU A 430 -18.30 -29.41 -7.73
C LEU A 430 -18.09 -30.86 -8.16
N GLU A 431 -17.98 -31.07 -9.46
CA GLU A 431 -17.60 -32.34 -10.06
C GLU A 431 -16.12 -32.30 -10.47
N ILE A 432 -15.30 -33.14 -9.82
CA ILE A 432 -13.88 -33.30 -10.15
C ILE A 432 -13.72 -34.60 -10.91
N VAL A 433 -13.35 -34.48 -12.18
CA VAL A 433 -12.95 -35.61 -13.03
C VAL A 433 -11.44 -35.73 -12.98
N LYS A 434 -10.94 -36.89 -12.57
CA LYS A 434 -9.51 -37.22 -12.63
C LYS A 434 -9.33 -38.41 -13.55
N ASP A 435 -8.48 -38.27 -14.57
CA ASP A 435 -8.24 -39.33 -15.54
C ASP A 435 -7.90 -40.64 -14.84
N LYS A 436 -8.62 -41.71 -15.22
CA LYS A 436 -8.49 -43.08 -14.67
C LYS A 436 -8.93 -43.25 -13.20
N HIS A 437 -9.66 -42.29 -12.64
CA HIS A 437 -10.25 -42.40 -11.32
C HIS A 437 -11.76 -42.08 -11.35
N ASP A 438 -12.47 -42.54 -10.33
CA ASP A 438 -13.88 -42.21 -10.16
C ASP A 438 -14.06 -40.71 -9.96
N LYS A 439 -15.17 -40.21 -10.51
CA LYS A 439 -15.60 -38.82 -10.35
C LYS A 439 -15.82 -38.51 -8.88
N LYS A 440 -15.27 -37.40 -8.40
CA LYS A 440 -15.55 -36.91 -7.04
C LYS A 440 -16.58 -35.79 -7.11
N LEU A 441 -17.71 -36.01 -6.44
CA LEU A 441 -18.78 -35.02 -6.31
C LEU A 441 -18.72 -34.40 -4.91
N ILE A 442 -18.69 -33.07 -4.84
CA ILE A 442 -18.77 -32.29 -3.60
C ILE A 442 -19.97 -31.37 -3.72
N ASN A 443 -20.94 -31.54 -2.82
CA ASN A 443 -22.12 -30.68 -2.74
C ASN A 443 -22.09 -29.93 -1.41
N ASP A 444 -22.27 -28.62 -1.45
CA ASP A 444 -22.37 -27.75 -0.29
C ASP A 444 -23.59 -26.85 -0.44
N ARG A 445 -24.45 -26.83 0.58
CA ARG A 445 -25.64 -25.95 0.64
C ARG A 445 -25.51 -25.07 1.87
N LYS A 446 -25.59 -23.75 1.66
CA LYS A 446 -25.53 -22.75 2.72
C LYS A 446 -26.75 -21.84 2.65
N GLU A 447 -27.46 -21.73 3.76
CA GLU A 447 -28.53 -20.74 3.95
C GLU A 447 -28.06 -19.69 4.95
N LEU A 448 -28.14 -18.44 4.50
CA LEU A 448 -27.68 -17.27 5.23
C LEU A 448 -28.84 -16.30 5.38
N HIS A 449 -28.98 -15.74 6.58
CA HIS A 449 -30.06 -14.84 6.95
C HIS A 449 -29.49 -13.58 7.59
N LEU A 450 -30.04 -12.42 7.24
CA LEU A 450 -29.83 -11.17 7.94
C LEU A 450 -30.95 -10.93 8.95
N ALA A 451 -30.59 -10.51 10.15
CA ALA A 451 -31.55 -10.19 11.20
C ALA A 451 -31.04 -9.05 12.09
N HIS A 452 -31.98 -8.27 12.64
CA HIS A 452 -31.66 -7.34 13.72
C HIS A 452 -31.43 -8.09 15.02
N LEU A 453 -30.36 -7.71 15.73
CA LEU A 453 -30.17 -8.11 17.12
C LEU A 453 -31.13 -7.33 18.01
N SER A 454 -31.97 -8.05 18.75
CA SER A 454 -32.85 -7.48 19.77
C SER A 454 -32.09 -7.14 21.05
N GLY A 455 -32.32 -5.94 21.61
CA GLY A 455 -31.68 -5.45 22.84
C GLY A 455 -31.07 -4.06 22.66
N GLU A 456 -31.19 -3.18 23.67
CA GLU A 456 -30.65 -1.81 23.60
C GLU A 456 -29.12 -1.81 23.44
N GLU A 457 -28.45 -2.81 24.02
CA GLU A 457 -27.00 -3.01 23.96
C GLU A 457 -26.47 -3.22 22.53
N TYR A 458 -27.31 -3.76 21.64
CA TYR A 458 -26.93 -4.04 20.26
C TYR A 458 -27.28 -2.91 19.29
N ARG A 459 -27.95 -1.84 19.76
CA ARG A 459 -28.31 -0.66 18.97
C ARG A 459 -28.94 -0.99 17.61
N ASN A 460 -29.78 -2.03 17.56
CA ASN A 460 -30.43 -2.52 16.35
C ASN A 460 -29.48 -2.96 15.21
N GLN A 461 -28.27 -3.41 15.56
CA GLN A 461 -27.27 -3.90 14.61
C GLN A 461 -27.80 -5.09 13.79
N VAL A 462 -27.57 -5.07 12.48
CA VAL A 462 -27.89 -6.17 11.57
C VAL A 462 -26.70 -7.15 11.50
N VAL A 463 -26.97 -8.43 11.71
CA VAL A 463 -25.96 -9.50 11.66
C VAL A 463 -26.34 -10.59 10.68
N LEU A 464 -25.30 -11.25 10.14
CA LEU A 464 -25.43 -12.44 9.30
C LEU A 464 -25.45 -13.68 10.17
N VAL A 465 -26.48 -14.50 10.01
CA VAL A 465 -26.69 -15.75 10.74
C VAL A 465 -26.79 -16.89 9.74
N ALA A 466 -26.00 -17.95 9.94
CA ALA A 466 -26.15 -19.18 9.18
C ALA A 466 -27.26 -20.03 9.80
N LYS A 467 -28.24 -20.47 9.01
CA LYS A 467 -29.21 -21.47 9.48
C LYS A 467 -28.47 -22.80 9.56
N LEU A 468 -28.32 -23.36 10.76
CA LEU A 468 -27.82 -24.72 10.92
C LEU A 468 -28.85 -25.69 10.30
N PRO A 469 -28.42 -26.74 9.58
CA PRO A 469 -29.34 -27.77 9.10
C PRO A 469 -30.13 -28.35 10.28
N GLU A 470 -31.44 -28.51 10.10
CA GLU A 470 -32.33 -29.18 11.07
C GLU A 470 -31.99 -30.65 11.26
#